data_AF-A0A926ABP7-F1
#
_entry.id   AF-A0A926ABP7-F1
#
_cell.length_a   1.000
_cell.length_b   1.000
_cell.length_c   1.000
_cell.angle_alpha   90.00
_cell.angle_beta   90.00
_cell.angle_gamma   90.00
#
_symmetry.space_group_name_H-M   'P 1'
#
loop_
_entity.id
_entity.type
_entity.pdbx_description
1 polymer ?
#
loop_
_entity_poly.entity_id
_entity_poly.type
_entity_poly.pdbx_seq_one_letter_code
_entity_poly.pdbx_strand_id
1 'polypeptide(L)' 'MTPTTQPLADRLRPQSLAEFVGQQHLVGVGKPLYQMLKNNAVHSMILWGPPGVGKTTLARMIAAHTGKRFVALS' A
#
# COMPACT_ATOMS: atom_id res chain seq x y z
N MET A 1 28.93 -5.47 4.29
CA MET A 1 28.31 -5.51 5.63
C MET A 1 26.99 -4.76 5.55
N THR A 2 25.89 -5.43 5.21
CA THR A 2 24.56 -4.79 5.15
C THR A 2 23.99 -4.73 6.57
N PRO A 3 23.57 -3.56 7.08
CA PRO A 3 23.07 -3.47 8.45
C PRO A 3 21.73 -4.18 8.55
N THR A 4 21.70 -5.26 9.36
CA THR A 4 20.55 -6.10 9.67
C THR A 4 19.55 -5.42 10.63
N THR A 5 19.30 -4.12 10.49
CA THR A 5 18.50 -3.33 11.46
C THR A 5 17.07 -3.04 11.01
N GLN A 6 16.63 -3.52 9.84
CA GLN A 6 15.25 -3.32 9.42
C GLN A 6 14.32 -4.38 10.05
N PRO A 7 13.19 -4.01 10.68
CA PRO A 7 12.23 -4.97 11.26
C PRO A 7 11.70 -5.96 10.21
N LEU A 8 11.40 -7.21 10.61
CA LEU A 8 10.85 -8.23 9.70
C LEU A 8 9.57 -7.75 9.00
N ALA A 9 8.69 -7.09 9.74
CA ALA A 9 7.43 -6.55 9.21
C ALA A 9 7.65 -5.57 8.05
N ASP A 10 8.75 -4.82 8.06
CA ASP A 10 9.09 -3.90 6.97
C ASP A 10 9.67 -4.62 5.76
N ARG A 11 10.38 -5.72 5.97
CA ARG A 11 10.93 -6.57 4.89
C ARG A 11 9.83 -7.35 4.16
N LEU A 12 8.78 -7.75 4.88
CA LEU A 12 7.65 -8.53 4.35
C LEU A 12 6.52 -7.68 3.76
N ARG A 13 6.70 -6.36 3.62
CA ARG A 13 5.65 -5.52 3.06
C ARG A 13 5.44 -5.87 1.57
N PRO A 14 4.20 -6.12 1.14
CA PRO A 14 3.88 -6.37 -0.27
C PRO A 14 4.30 -5.19 -1.15
N GLN A 15 4.78 -5.50 -2.36
CA GLN A 15 5.22 -4.53 -3.36
C GLN A 15 4.18 -4.27 -4.44
N SER A 16 3.18 -5.16 -4.56
CA SER A 16 2.10 -5.07 -5.53
C SER A 16 0.74 -5.34 -4.88
N LEU A 17 -0.35 -4.92 -5.53
CA LEU A 17 -1.70 -5.27 -5.08
C LEU A 17 -1.94 -6.79 -5.06
N ALA A 18 -1.28 -7.53 -5.95
CA ALA A 18 -1.42 -8.99 -6.04
C ALA A 18 -0.81 -9.71 -4.81
N GLU A 19 0.22 -9.12 -4.20
CA GLU A 19 0.84 -9.62 -2.97
C GLU A 19 0.08 -9.18 -1.70
N PHE A 20 -0.88 -8.26 -1.82
CA PHE A 20 -1.62 -7.76 -0.68
C PHE A 20 -2.60 -8.83 -0.17
N VAL A 21 -2.33 -9.35 1.03
CA VAL A 21 -3.14 -10.42 1.63
C VAL A 21 -4.40 -9.83 2.26
N GLY A 22 -5.57 -10.33 1.83
CA GLY A 22 -6.87 -9.93 2.34
C GLY A 22 -7.45 -8.69 1.65
N GLN A 23 -8.55 -8.16 2.21
CA GLN A 23 -9.23 -6.95 1.70
C GLN A 23 -9.61 -6.99 0.20
N GLN A 24 -9.89 -8.18 -0.36
CA GLN A 24 -10.20 -8.35 -1.78
C GLN A 24 -11.40 -7.51 -2.27
N HIS A 25 -12.30 -7.15 -1.38
CA HIS A 25 -13.41 -6.25 -1.70
C HIS A 25 -12.94 -4.81 -2.00
N LEU A 26 -11.74 -4.40 -1.55
CA LEU A 26 -11.12 -3.10 -1.81
C LEU A 26 -10.07 -3.17 -2.93
N VAL A 27 -9.18 -4.17 -2.90
CA VAL A 27 -8.01 -4.27 -3.80
C VAL A 27 -8.20 -5.20 -4.99
N GLY A 28 -9.27 -6.00 -5.00
CA GLY A 28 -9.52 -6.98 -6.06
C GLY A 28 -9.74 -6.34 -7.43
N VAL A 29 -9.60 -7.14 -8.48
CA VAL A 29 -9.83 -6.69 -9.86
C VAL A 29 -11.20 -6.04 -9.99
N GLY A 30 -11.25 -4.87 -10.62
CA GLY A 30 -12.48 -4.12 -10.83
C GLY A 30 -12.94 -3.27 -9.63
N LYS A 31 -12.30 -3.39 -8.47
CA LYS A 31 -12.63 -2.59 -7.27
C LYS A 31 -12.04 -1.19 -7.34
N PRO A 32 -12.53 -0.22 -6.54
CA PRO A 32 -12.12 1.18 -6.64
C PRO A 32 -10.61 1.41 -6.57
N LEU A 33 -9.89 0.78 -5.62
CA LEU A 33 -8.43 0.96 -5.51
C LEU A 33 -7.68 0.34 -6.69
N TYR A 34 -8.15 -0.82 -7.18
CA TYR A 34 -7.58 -1.45 -8.36
C TYR A 34 -7.73 -0.56 -9.60
N GLN A 35 -8.92 -0.01 -9.83
CA GLN A 35 -9.18 0.88 -10.97
C GLN A 35 -8.40 2.19 -10.85
N MET A 36 -8.32 2.75 -9.63
CA MET A 36 -7.53 3.96 -9.36
C MET A 36 -6.06 3.77 -9.74
N LEU A 37 -5.46 2.64 -9.33
CA LEU A 37 -4.07 2.33 -9.61
C LEU A 37 -3.87 2.02 -11.09
N LYS A 38 -4.74 1.21 -11.70
CA LYS A 38 -4.73 0.91 -13.13
C LYS A 38 -4.79 2.17 -14.00
N ASN A 39 -5.58 3.16 -13.61
CA ASN A 39 -5.76 4.41 -14.37
C ASN A 39 -4.75 5.51 -13.97
N ASN A 40 -3.85 5.24 -13.02
CA ASN A 40 -2.91 6.20 -12.43
C ASN A 40 -3.59 7.50 -11.94
N ALA A 41 -4.83 7.39 -11.46
CA ALA A 41 -5.70 8.51 -11.10
C ALA A 41 -5.89 8.58 -9.58
N VAL A 42 -4.84 9.01 -8.84
CA VAL A 42 -4.89 9.05 -7.38
C VAL A 42 -5.74 10.21 -6.87
N HIS A 43 -6.73 9.90 -6.05
CA HIS A 43 -7.57 10.89 -5.35
C HIS A 43 -7.22 10.97 -3.87
N SER A 44 -7.58 12.10 -3.24
CA SER A 44 -7.51 12.28 -1.79
C SER A 44 -8.38 11.23 -1.09
N MET A 45 -7.82 10.55 -0.08
CA MET A 45 -8.52 9.47 0.62
C MET A 45 -8.07 9.35 2.08
N ILE A 46 -8.92 8.76 2.91
CA ILE A 46 -8.61 8.35 4.28
C ILE A 46 -8.67 6.82 4.34
N LEU A 47 -7.56 6.19 4.73
CA LEU A 47 -7.51 4.75 5.01
C LEU A 47 -7.83 4.53 6.49
N TRP A 48 -8.96 3.90 6.79
CA TRP A 48 -9.41 3.63 8.17
C TRP A 48 -9.52 2.13 8.44
N GLY A 49 -9.30 1.73 9.69
CA GLY A 49 -9.42 0.34 10.14
C GLY A 49 -8.51 0.02 11.34
N PRO A 50 -8.64 -1.18 11.93
CA PRO A 50 -7.86 -1.63 13.10
C PRO A 50 -6.33 -1.55 12.88
N PRO A 51 -5.51 -1.51 13.95
CA PRO A 51 -4.06 -1.58 13.81
C PRO A 51 -3.64 -2.88 13.11
N GLY A 52 -2.58 -2.83 12.30
CA GLY A 52 -2.04 -4.02 11.62
C GLY A 52 -2.71 -4.44 10.30
N VAL A 53 -3.83 -3.82 9.88
CA VAL A 53 -4.55 -4.20 8.63
C VAL A 53 -3.91 -3.70 7.32
N GLY A 54 -2.67 -3.19 7.35
CA GLY A 54 -1.95 -2.82 6.14
C GLY A 54 -2.20 -1.42 5.58
N LYS A 55 -2.83 -0.50 6.31
CA LYS A 55 -3.11 0.89 5.87
C LYS A 55 -1.86 1.63 5.37
N THR A 56 -0.81 1.66 6.19
CA THR A 56 0.46 2.32 5.86
C THR A 56 1.16 1.64 4.69
N THR A 57 1.05 0.32 4.59
CA THR A 57 1.57 -0.47 3.47
C THR A 57 0.87 -0.09 2.18
N LEU A 58 -0.47 -0.01 2.20
CA LEU A 58 -1.28 0.36 1.05
C LEU A 58 -0.96 1.78 0.56
N ALA A 59 -0.80 2.75 1.47
CA ALA A 59 -0.40 4.11 1.11
C ALA A 59 0.98 4.17 0.43
N ARG A 60 1.96 3.39 0.92
CA ARG A 60 3.28 3.28 0.27
C ARG A 60 3.20 2.63 -1.10
N MET A 61 2.41 1.57 -1.24
CA MET A 61 2.20 0.90 -2.53
C MET A 61 1.56 1.82 -3.55
N ILE A 62 0.55 2.61 -3.16
CA ILE A 62 -0.09 3.59 -4.05
C ILE A 62 0.94 4.60 -4.55
N ALA A 63 1.76 5.16 -3.66
CA ALA A 63 2.81 6.10 -4.02
C ALA A 63 3.86 5.48 -4.96
N ALA A 64 4.33 4.28 -4.66
CA ALA A 64 5.29 3.55 -5.48
C ALA A 64 4.74 3.24 -6.88
N HIS A 65 3.50 2.75 -6.97
CA HIS A 65 2.86 2.42 -8.24
C HIS A 65 2.61 3.64 -9.14
N THR A 66 2.31 4.80 -8.52
CA THR A 66 1.98 6.03 -9.25
C THR A 66 3.19 6.95 -9.45
N GLY A 67 4.37 6.52 -9.01
CA GLY A 67 5.61 7.30 -9.07
C GLY A 67 5.56 8.59 -8.24
N LYS A 68 4.71 8.64 -7.21
CA LYS A 68 4.53 9.82 -6.34
C LYS A 68 5.43 9.72 -5.10
N ARG A 69 5.81 10.87 -4.55
CA ARG A 69 6.58 10.94 -3.31
C ARG A 69 5.71 10.56 -2.11
N PHE A 70 6.13 9.55 -1.35
CA PHE A 70 5.51 9.19 -0.07
C PHE A 70 6.14 10.02 1.07
N VAL A 71 5.30 10.67 1.88
CA VAL A 71 5.72 11.41 3.07
C VAL A 71 4.91 10.90 4.26
N ALA A 72 5.58 10.30 5.24
CA ALA A 72 4.95 9.96 6.51
C ALA A 72 5.05 11.17 7.45
N LEU A 73 3.91 11.60 7.98
CA LEU A 73 3.83 12.55 9.07
C LEU A 73 3.74 11.75 10.38
N SER A 74 4.52 12.12 11.39
CA SER A 74 4.66 11.40 12.67
C SER A 74 4.28 12.32 13.81
#